data_AF-A0A937AWB2-F1
#
_entry.id   AF-A0A937AWB2-F1
#
_cell.length_a   1.000
_cell.length_b   1.000
_cell.length_c   1.000
_cell.angle_alpha   90.00
_cell.angle_beta   90.00
_cell.angle_gamma   90.00
#
_symmetry.space_group_name_H-M   'P 1'
#
loop_
_entity.id
_entity.type
_entity.pdbx_description
1 polymer ?
#
loop_
_entity_poly.entity_id
_entity_poly.type
_entity_poly.pdbx_seq_one_letter_code
_entity_poly.pdbx_strand_id
1 'polypeptide(L)'
;MNKQQAQSIFDQAHQIDSINFDEFVGRLYPDRTDLENIELTHMNLPEFIYLSKRVFQQFISEFENRENTLVLPFTFTQAQIGTAQVDNQMQNYFSHINSSNITQAESSLIWLVAYQVEHGFYDKPSRKSSETVSGSLNKLSEKLNLIETNIYNKQKEIEKQFAELENSKKEIQSLISQKREELAQITTNLTTSNTNATQIAELLNKGTEQGSRLNTLLEQQEQNKSAADKKLQELQDLYNSTNDKLTENVKTVLSQIEEFKKQVTANEGHLSFVEGKRSFFEERIKYLEDLIGREVGVSLFETFKQRKIELSDPVRFWRVAVPVMSIAPVAWVFFLFKNQAAIIDINVWWQVFAINTLKTIPAIFLLLFSINQYRKERNFQEEYAFKSAVALTIDAYASRIKDDTNKDRLIMEAVLNVYKTPIEERHIEKKPNKATNEMMKTMLETTRDLVKSGK
;
A
#
# COMPACT_ATOMS: atom_id res chain seq x y z
N MET A 1 -123.01 9.24 -74.69
CA MET A 1 -123.06 9.25 -73.20
C MET A 1 -124.02 10.33 -72.67
N ASN A 2 -124.43 10.26 -71.39
CA ASN A 2 -125.34 11.27 -70.80
C ASN A 2 -124.59 12.59 -70.47
N LYS A 3 -125.32 13.68 -70.19
CA LYS A 3 -124.73 15.02 -69.99
C LYS A 3 -123.78 15.07 -68.77
N GLN A 4 -124.14 14.40 -67.67
CA GLN A 4 -123.34 14.38 -66.45
C GLN A 4 -122.04 13.61 -66.65
N GLN A 5 -122.10 12.48 -67.35
CA GLN A 5 -120.94 11.65 -67.71
C GLN A 5 -119.97 12.42 -68.60
N ALA A 6 -120.47 13.13 -69.62
CA ALA A 6 -119.63 13.94 -70.51
C ALA A 6 -118.94 15.08 -69.75
N GLN A 7 -119.67 15.76 -68.85
CA GLN A 7 -119.09 16.84 -68.04
C GLN A 7 -118.01 16.32 -67.08
N SER A 8 -118.23 15.17 -66.44
CA SER A 8 -117.22 14.56 -65.54
C SER A 8 -115.90 14.28 -66.25
N ILE A 9 -115.97 13.72 -67.46
CA ILE A 9 -114.79 13.43 -68.30
C ILE A 9 -114.11 14.73 -68.74
N PHE A 10 -114.88 15.76 -69.11
CA PHE A 10 -114.34 17.07 -69.50
C PHE A 10 -113.59 17.75 -68.33
N ASP A 11 -114.18 17.77 -67.14
CA ASP A 11 -113.58 18.38 -65.95
C ASP A 11 -112.29 17.64 -65.55
N GLN A 12 -112.28 16.30 -65.63
CA GLN A 12 -111.09 15.49 -65.37
C GLN A 12 -109.99 15.71 -66.40
N ALA A 13 -110.34 15.84 -67.69
CA ALA A 13 -109.35 16.14 -68.73
C ALA A 13 -108.66 17.49 -68.47
N HIS A 14 -109.41 18.52 -68.06
CA HIS A 14 -108.84 19.81 -67.67
C HIS A 14 -107.95 19.72 -66.42
N GLN A 15 -108.35 18.94 -65.42
CA GLN A 15 -107.52 18.70 -64.24
C GLN A 15 -106.19 18.05 -64.60
N ILE A 16 -106.21 17.09 -65.53
CA ILE A 16 -105.01 16.38 -65.97
C ILE A 16 -104.12 17.26 -66.87
N ASP A 17 -104.69 18.11 -67.72
CA ASP A 17 -103.91 19.05 -68.55
C ASP A 17 -103.15 20.09 -67.71
N SER A 18 -103.64 20.40 -66.50
CA SER A 18 -102.98 21.32 -65.55
C SER A 18 -101.76 20.73 -64.81
N ILE A 19 -101.40 19.46 -65.05
CA ILE A 19 -100.28 18.81 -64.38
C ILE A 19 -98.94 19.43 -64.82
N ASN A 20 -98.13 19.85 -63.84
CA ASN A 20 -96.74 20.23 -64.08
C ASN A 20 -95.88 18.96 -64.19
N PHE A 21 -95.59 18.57 -65.43
CA PHE A 21 -94.77 17.39 -65.72
C PHE A 21 -93.30 17.55 -65.28
N ASP A 22 -92.77 18.77 -65.21
CA ASP A 22 -91.40 19.02 -64.73
C ASP A 22 -91.28 18.69 -63.23
N GLU A 23 -92.27 19.12 -62.43
CA GLU A 23 -92.34 18.77 -61.00
C GLU A 23 -92.58 17.27 -60.79
N PHE A 24 -93.43 16.66 -61.62
CA PHE A 24 -93.67 15.22 -61.58
C PHE A 24 -92.37 14.42 -61.84
N VAL A 25 -91.60 14.78 -62.88
CA VAL A 25 -90.33 14.13 -63.20
C VAL A 25 -89.30 14.35 -62.09
N GLY A 26 -89.22 15.57 -61.53
CA GLY A 26 -88.33 15.89 -60.42
C GLY A 26 -88.59 15.06 -59.15
N ARG A 27 -89.85 14.69 -58.88
CA ARG A 27 -90.20 13.79 -57.77
C ARG A 27 -89.84 12.33 -58.05
N LEU A 28 -90.01 11.88 -59.29
CA LEU A 28 -89.87 10.47 -59.66
C LEU A 28 -88.40 10.05 -59.85
N TYR A 29 -87.57 10.98 -60.32
CA TYR A 29 -86.15 10.74 -60.61
C TYR A 29 -85.24 11.85 -60.03
N PRO A 30 -85.15 11.97 -58.69
CA PRO A 30 -84.44 13.08 -58.04
C PRO A 30 -82.92 13.07 -58.31
N ASP A 31 -82.32 11.90 -58.42
CA ASP A 31 -80.86 11.72 -58.54
C ASP A 31 -80.43 11.23 -59.93
N ARG A 32 -81.36 11.13 -60.88
CA ARG A 32 -81.07 10.59 -62.21
C ARG A 32 -80.77 11.71 -63.19
N THR A 33 -79.68 11.51 -63.93
CA THR A 33 -79.10 12.50 -64.83
C THR A 33 -79.13 12.07 -66.30
N ASP A 34 -80.01 11.13 -66.62
CA ASP A 34 -80.22 10.53 -67.95
C ASP A 34 -81.73 10.42 -68.26
N LEU A 35 -82.48 11.48 -67.92
CA LEU A 35 -83.95 11.52 -68.03
C LEU A 35 -84.48 11.23 -69.45
N GLU A 36 -83.70 11.53 -70.49
CA GLU A 36 -84.07 11.28 -71.88
C GLU A 36 -84.05 9.80 -72.27
N ASN A 37 -83.27 8.97 -71.56
CA ASN A 37 -83.09 7.54 -71.85
C ASN A 37 -83.97 6.65 -70.97
N ILE A 38 -84.92 7.23 -70.25
CA ILE A 38 -85.82 6.46 -69.40
C ILE A 38 -86.87 5.78 -70.29
N GLU A 39 -86.69 4.48 -70.49
CA GLU A 39 -87.65 3.61 -71.15
C GLU A 39 -88.77 3.23 -70.18
N LEU A 40 -90.01 3.49 -70.59
CA LEU A 40 -91.20 2.91 -70.00
C LEU A 40 -91.58 1.65 -70.78
N THR A 41 -92.70 1.04 -70.44
CA THR A 41 -93.11 -0.27 -70.97
C THR A 41 -93.33 -0.23 -72.49
N HIS A 42 -93.82 0.88 -73.02
CA HIS A 42 -94.21 1.05 -74.42
C HIS A 42 -93.60 2.30 -75.08
N MET A 43 -93.10 3.27 -74.31
CA MET A 43 -92.53 4.53 -74.83
C MET A 43 -91.44 5.09 -73.91
N ASN A 44 -90.66 6.06 -74.38
CA ASN A 44 -89.72 6.78 -73.49
C ASN A 44 -90.43 7.90 -72.71
N LEU A 45 -89.79 8.38 -71.63
CA LEU A 45 -90.34 9.44 -70.77
C LEU A 45 -90.74 10.73 -71.56
N PRO A 46 -89.93 11.25 -72.50
CA PRO A 46 -90.34 12.37 -73.35
C PRO A 46 -91.59 12.08 -74.19
N GLU A 47 -91.70 10.89 -74.76
CA GLU A 47 -92.87 10.44 -75.53
C GLU A 47 -94.12 10.34 -74.67
N PHE A 48 -93.97 9.84 -73.43
CA PHE A 48 -95.06 9.75 -72.47
C PHE A 48 -95.63 11.12 -72.09
N ILE A 49 -94.77 12.09 -71.79
CA ILE A 49 -95.20 13.45 -71.44
C ILE A 49 -95.92 14.10 -72.63
N TYR A 50 -95.32 13.99 -73.82
CA TYR A 50 -95.91 14.51 -75.04
C TYR A 50 -97.29 13.87 -75.34
N LEU A 51 -97.37 12.54 -75.26
CA LEU A 51 -98.60 11.80 -75.54
C LEU A 51 -99.68 12.10 -74.51
N SER A 52 -99.31 12.25 -73.23
CA SER A 52 -100.22 12.65 -72.16
C SER A 52 -100.88 13.99 -72.47
N LYS A 53 -100.08 15.06 -72.66
CA LYS A 53 -100.61 16.39 -72.98
C LYS A 53 -101.51 16.37 -74.20
N ARG A 54 -101.09 15.67 -75.26
CA ARG A 54 -101.87 15.54 -76.49
C ARG A 54 -103.23 14.88 -76.26
N VAL A 55 -103.26 13.72 -75.61
CA VAL A 55 -104.49 12.94 -75.40
C VAL A 55 -105.50 13.76 -74.62
N PHE A 56 -105.09 14.42 -73.54
CA PHE A 56 -106.03 15.20 -72.72
C PHE A 56 -106.49 16.50 -73.40
N GLN A 57 -105.64 17.14 -74.21
CA GLN A 57 -106.07 18.26 -75.06
C GLN A 57 -107.13 17.84 -76.09
N GLN A 58 -106.99 16.65 -76.69
CA GLN A 58 -107.98 16.12 -77.62
C GLN A 58 -109.30 15.74 -76.92
N PHE A 59 -109.24 15.25 -75.67
CA PHE A 59 -110.44 15.08 -74.86
C PHE A 59 -111.13 16.42 -74.59
N ILE A 60 -110.37 17.46 -74.22
CA ILE A 60 -110.93 18.79 -73.98
C ILE A 60 -111.62 19.32 -75.24
N SER A 61 -110.96 19.28 -76.40
CA SER A 61 -111.53 19.80 -77.66
C SER A 61 -112.78 19.03 -78.10
N GLU A 62 -112.80 17.70 -77.94
CA GLU A 62 -113.92 16.88 -78.40
C GLU A 62 -115.11 16.92 -77.45
N PHE A 63 -114.86 17.10 -76.15
CA PHE A 63 -115.91 17.14 -75.13
C PHE A 63 -116.49 18.54 -74.90
N GLU A 64 -115.87 19.59 -75.45
CA GLU A 64 -116.42 20.95 -75.48
C GLU A 64 -117.77 20.99 -76.24
N ASN A 65 -117.90 20.23 -77.34
CA ASN A 65 -119.10 20.19 -78.16
C ASN A 65 -120.04 19.03 -77.75
N ARG A 66 -121.27 19.37 -77.35
CA ARG A 66 -122.24 18.36 -76.89
C ARG A 66 -122.65 17.37 -77.99
N GLU A 67 -122.66 17.80 -79.24
CA GLU A 67 -123.02 16.96 -80.38
C GLU A 67 -122.06 15.77 -80.54
N ASN A 68 -120.76 16.00 -80.32
CA ASN A 68 -119.71 14.99 -80.42
C ASN A 68 -119.80 13.96 -79.28
N THR A 69 -120.14 14.40 -78.07
CA THR A 69 -120.22 13.51 -76.89
C THR A 69 -121.49 12.66 -76.84
N LEU A 70 -122.49 12.89 -77.69
CA LEU A 70 -123.71 12.07 -77.72
C LEU A 70 -123.41 10.65 -78.20
N VAL A 71 -122.59 10.53 -79.25
CA VAL A 71 -122.26 9.28 -79.94
C VAL A 71 -121.18 8.44 -79.24
N LEU A 72 -120.46 9.04 -78.29
CA LEU A 72 -119.38 8.39 -77.57
C LEU A 72 -119.88 7.50 -76.42
N PRO A 73 -119.40 6.25 -76.28
CA PRO A 73 -119.80 5.37 -75.20
C PRO A 73 -119.06 5.69 -73.90
N PHE A 74 -119.74 5.58 -72.77
CA PHE A 74 -119.13 5.79 -71.45
C PHE A 74 -118.27 4.60 -71.00
N THR A 75 -118.59 3.40 -71.48
CA THR A 75 -117.86 2.15 -71.23
C THR A 75 -117.27 1.65 -72.53
N PHE A 76 -115.98 1.35 -72.51
CA PHE A 76 -115.24 0.90 -73.68
C PHE A 76 -114.66 -0.48 -73.40
N THR A 77 -114.76 -1.37 -74.39
CA THR A 77 -114.29 -2.75 -74.30
C THR A 77 -113.45 -3.07 -75.54
N GLN A 78 -112.20 -3.43 -75.32
CA GLN A 78 -111.32 -3.89 -76.38
C GLN A 78 -110.61 -5.18 -75.93
N ALA A 79 -110.53 -6.17 -76.81
CA ALA A 79 -109.99 -7.50 -76.48
C ALA A 79 -108.54 -7.49 -75.96
N GLN A 80 -107.76 -6.47 -76.30
CA GLN A 80 -106.34 -6.36 -75.94
C GLN A 80 -106.08 -5.52 -74.68
N ILE A 81 -106.99 -4.62 -74.30
CA ILE A 81 -106.78 -3.63 -73.23
C ILE A 81 -107.86 -3.72 -72.13
N GLY A 82 -108.88 -4.57 -72.31
CA GLY A 82 -109.92 -4.86 -71.33
C GLY A 82 -111.14 -3.94 -71.42
N THR A 83 -112.03 -4.07 -70.43
CA THR A 83 -113.26 -3.28 -70.30
C THR A 83 -113.12 -2.29 -69.15
N ALA A 84 -113.34 -1.01 -69.40
CA ALA A 84 -113.38 0.00 -68.36
C ALA A 84 -114.28 1.19 -68.73
N GLN A 85 -114.59 2.02 -67.73
CA GLN A 85 -115.24 3.31 -67.93
C GLN A 85 -114.18 4.39 -68.17
N VAL A 86 -114.45 5.30 -69.10
CA VAL A 86 -113.50 6.37 -69.47
C VAL A 86 -113.16 7.24 -68.26
N ASP A 87 -114.18 7.58 -67.46
CA ASP A 87 -114.06 8.35 -66.21
C ASP A 87 -113.14 7.66 -65.19
N ASN A 88 -113.27 6.35 -65.01
CA ASN A 88 -112.41 5.58 -64.12
C ASN A 88 -110.95 5.58 -64.61
N GLN A 89 -110.73 5.45 -65.93
CA GLN A 89 -109.38 5.46 -66.49
C GLN A 89 -108.71 6.84 -66.41
N MET A 90 -109.46 7.92 -66.54
CA MET A 90 -108.96 9.28 -66.28
C MET A 90 -108.59 9.49 -64.82
N GLN A 91 -109.44 9.05 -63.89
CA GLN A 91 -109.14 9.09 -62.45
C GLN A 91 -107.93 8.25 -62.08
N ASN A 92 -107.81 7.04 -62.63
CA ASN A 92 -106.64 6.18 -62.42
C ASN A 92 -105.38 6.83 -62.95
N TYR A 93 -105.40 7.39 -64.17
CA TYR A 93 -104.27 8.13 -64.71
C TYR A 93 -103.82 9.24 -63.75
N PHE A 94 -104.76 10.10 -63.31
CA PHE A 94 -104.47 11.18 -62.38
C PHE A 94 -103.91 10.68 -61.04
N SER A 95 -104.50 9.61 -60.49
CA SER A 95 -104.04 8.97 -59.25
C SER A 95 -102.63 8.39 -59.39
N HIS A 96 -102.34 7.73 -60.51
CA HIS A 96 -101.03 7.14 -60.80
C HIS A 96 -99.95 8.20 -60.99
N ILE A 97 -100.27 9.35 -61.60
CA ILE A 97 -99.35 10.49 -61.66
C ILE A 97 -99.07 11.05 -60.25
N ASN A 98 -100.09 11.24 -59.42
CA ASN A 98 -99.91 11.77 -58.06
C ASN A 98 -99.17 10.81 -57.11
N SER A 99 -99.29 9.50 -57.33
CA SER A 99 -98.58 8.47 -56.57
C SER A 99 -97.23 8.08 -57.18
N SER A 100 -96.75 8.80 -58.20
CA SER A 100 -95.47 8.53 -58.87
C SER A 100 -95.35 7.12 -59.48
N ASN A 101 -96.48 6.51 -59.89
CA ASN A 101 -96.50 5.21 -60.53
C ASN A 101 -96.62 5.35 -62.06
N ILE A 102 -95.48 5.63 -62.70
CA ILE A 102 -95.43 5.96 -64.13
C ILE A 102 -95.85 4.79 -65.04
N THR A 103 -95.57 3.54 -64.66
CA THR A 103 -95.92 2.34 -65.45
C THR A 103 -97.44 2.13 -65.53
N GLN A 104 -98.16 2.37 -64.42
CA GLN A 104 -99.61 2.26 -64.40
C GLN A 104 -100.28 3.49 -65.04
N ALA A 105 -99.68 4.67 -64.93
CA ALA A 105 -100.10 5.86 -65.66
C ALA A 105 -99.97 5.64 -67.18
N GLU A 106 -98.86 5.05 -67.64
CA GLU A 106 -98.65 4.67 -69.05
C GLU A 106 -99.71 3.69 -69.55
N SER A 107 -100.04 2.67 -68.75
CA SER A 107 -101.08 1.69 -69.10
C SER A 107 -102.46 2.37 -69.24
N SER A 108 -102.79 3.28 -68.34
CA SER A 108 -104.04 4.07 -68.38
C SER A 108 -104.08 5.00 -69.58
N LEU A 109 -102.94 5.63 -69.92
CA LEU A 109 -102.81 6.50 -71.08
C LEU A 109 -103.02 5.74 -72.39
N ILE A 110 -102.43 4.54 -72.53
CA ILE A 110 -102.59 3.70 -73.71
C ILE A 110 -104.05 3.29 -73.90
N TRP A 111 -104.75 2.95 -72.81
CA TRP A 111 -106.19 2.66 -72.86
C TRP A 111 -106.98 3.87 -73.38
N LEU A 112 -106.67 5.07 -72.88
CA LEU A 112 -107.30 6.32 -73.31
C LEU A 112 -107.01 6.63 -74.79
N VAL A 113 -105.78 6.42 -75.26
CA VAL A 113 -105.42 6.55 -76.68
C VAL A 113 -106.25 5.60 -77.54
N ALA A 114 -106.36 4.33 -77.15
CA ALA A 114 -107.12 3.35 -77.90
C ALA A 114 -108.62 3.73 -77.99
N TYR A 115 -109.18 4.25 -76.90
CA TYR A 115 -110.53 4.82 -76.90
C TYR A 115 -110.68 5.95 -77.93
N GLN A 116 -109.76 6.92 -77.97
CA GLN A 116 -109.81 8.01 -78.94
C GLN A 116 -109.66 7.51 -80.40
N VAL A 117 -108.81 6.51 -80.62
CA VAL A 117 -108.54 5.93 -81.94
C VAL A 117 -109.76 5.21 -82.49
N GLU A 118 -110.43 4.38 -81.67
CA GLU A 118 -111.60 3.61 -82.11
C GLU A 118 -112.81 4.50 -82.41
N HIS A 119 -112.94 5.61 -81.68
CA HIS A 119 -114.05 6.55 -81.83
C HIS A 119 -113.73 7.73 -82.75
N GLY A 120 -112.56 7.73 -83.38
CA GLY A 120 -112.26 8.57 -84.54
C GLY A 120 -111.92 10.03 -84.24
N PHE A 121 -111.75 10.42 -82.98
CA PHE A 121 -111.33 11.78 -82.58
C PHE A 121 -109.87 11.84 -82.10
N TYR A 122 -109.15 10.72 -82.17
CA TYR A 122 -107.70 10.77 -82.19
C TYR A 122 -107.26 11.37 -83.53
N ASP A 123 -106.92 12.66 -83.57
CA ASP A 123 -106.46 13.29 -84.80
C ASP A 123 -105.28 12.52 -85.39
N LYS A 124 -105.51 11.83 -86.50
CA LYS A 124 -104.42 11.46 -87.39
C LYS A 124 -104.03 12.76 -88.10
N PRO A 125 -102.79 13.23 -87.98
CA PRO A 125 -102.39 14.59 -88.36
C PRO A 125 -102.94 14.97 -89.74
N SER A 126 -103.97 15.82 -89.72
CA SER A 126 -104.80 16.18 -90.85
C SER A 126 -104.15 17.37 -91.55
N ARG A 127 -103.04 17.06 -92.25
CA ARG A 127 -102.18 17.86 -93.17
C ARG A 127 -100.71 17.66 -92.77
N LYS A 128 -100.08 16.71 -93.45
CA LYS A 128 -98.72 16.17 -93.20
C LYS A 128 -97.54 17.17 -93.09
N SER A 129 -97.71 18.48 -93.30
CA SER A 129 -96.58 19.43 -93.39
C SER A 129 -96.48 20.53 -92.32
N SER A 130 -97.57 21.02 -91.71
CA SER A 130 -97.47 22.09 -90.67
C SER A 130 -97.60 21.59 -89.24
N GLU A 131 -98.39 20.54 -89.00
CA GLU A 131 -98.53 19.89 -87.68
C GLU A 131 -97.35 19.01 -87.31
N THR A 132 -96.64 18.44 -88.28
CA THR A 132 -95.39 17.70 -88.08
C THR A 132 -94.30 18.60 -87.50
N VAL A 133 -94.21 19.85 -87.97
CA VAL A 133 -93.27 20.84 -87.44
C VAL A 133 -93.66 21.24 -86.02
N SER A 134 -94.92 21.58 -85.76
CA SER A 134 -95.41 21.94 -84.43
C SER A 134 -95.29 20.78 -83.40
N GLY A 135 -95.67 19.57 -83.78
CA GLY A 135 -95.50 18.38 -82.94
C GLY A 135 -94.02 18.03 -82.69
N SER A 136 -93.15 18.24 -83.68
CA SER A 136 -91.70 18.08 -83.49
C SER A 136 -91.09 19.16 -82.59
N LEU A 137 -91.59 20.41 -82.66
CA LEU A 137 -91.18 21.53 -81.81
C LEU A 137 -91.60 21.29 -80.35
N ASN A 138 -92.83 20.81 -80.12
CA ASN A 138 -93.29 20.49 -78.78
C ASN A 138 -92.49 19.32 -78.17
N LYS A 139 -92.24 18.25 -78.95
CA LYS A 139 -91.35 17.17 -78.51
C LYS A 139 -89.93 17.66 -78.20
N LEU A 140 -89.41 18.61 -78.99
CA LEU A 140 -88.11 19.21 -78.74
C LEU A 140 -88.11 20.07 -77.46
N SER A 141 -89.19 20.83 -77.21
CA SER A 141 -89.37 21.63 -76.00
C SER A 141 -89.37 20.76 -74.73
N GLU A 142 -90.08 19.63 -74.74
CA GLU A 142 -90.09 18.71 -73.59
C GLU A 142 -88.70 18.10 -73.34
N LYS A 143 -87.98 17.73 -74.41
CA LYS A 143 -86.59 17.29 -74.29
C LYS A 143 -85.71 18.38 -73.70
N LEU A 144 -85.90 19.63 -74.12
CA LEU A 144 -85.09 20.76 -73.65
C LEU A 144 -85.33 21.03 -72.16
N ASN A 145 -86.57 20.97 -71.68
CA ASN A 145 -86.91 21.08 -70.26
C ASN A 145 -86.33 19.93 -69.42
N LEU A 146 -86.35 18.70 -69.94
CA LEU A 146 -85.73 17.55 -69.29
C LEU A 146 -84.21 17.70 -69.19
N ILE A 147 -83.57 18.20 -70.25
CA ILE A 147 -82.14 18.52 -70.25
C ILE A 147 -81.83 19.60 -69.21
N GLU A 148 -82.63 20.65 -69.13
CA GLU A 148 -82.46 21.73 -68.14
C GLU A 148 -82.53 21.20 -66.71
N THR A 149 -83.54 20.38 -66.41
CA THR A 149 -83.71 19.72 -65.10
C THR A 149 -82.51 18.82 -64.78
N ASN A 150 -82.03 18.09 -65.77
CA ASN A 150 -80.88 17.21 -65.62
C ASN A 150 -79.58 17.99 -65.33
N ILE A 151 -79.35 19.10 -66.04
CA ILE A 151 -78.22 20.01 -65.80
C ILE A 151 -78.29 20.57 -64.37
N TYR A 152 -79.48 20.99 -63.92
CA TYR A 152 -79.67 21.49 -62.56
C TYR A 152 -79.33 20.44 -61.49
N ASN A 153 -79.81 19.20 -61.66
CA ASN A 153 -79.51 18.10 -60.73
C ASN A 153 -78.01 17.77 -60.72
N LYS A 154 -77.35 17.72 -61.89
CA LYS A 154 -75.90 17.54 -61.99
C LYS A 154 -75.13 18.64 -61.27
N GLN A 155 -75.55 19.90 -61.41
CA GLN A 155 -74.90 21.02 -60.74
C GLN A 155 -74.96 20.86 -59.21
N LYS A 156 -76.13 20.51 -58.68
CA LYS A 156 -76.33 20.28 -57.24
C LYS A 156 -75.48 19.12 -56.71
N GLU A 157 -75.37 18.04 -57.48
CA GLU A 157 -74.51 16.90 -57.12
C GLU A 157 -73.03 17.28 -57.10
N ILE A 158 -72.57 18.05 -58.09
CA ILE A 158 -71.20 18.58 -58.15
C ILE A 158 -70.92 19.48 -56.94
N GLU A 159 -71.83 20.40 -56.58
CA GLU A 159 -71.67 21.26 -55.41
C GLU A 159 -71.54 20.46 -54.11
N LYS A 160 -72.36 19.40 -53.96
CA LYS A 160 -72.26 18.48 -52.81
C LYS A 160 -70.91 17.77 -52.76
N GLN A 161 -70.45 17.21 -53.88
CA GLN A 161 -69.15 16.54 -53.96
C GLN A 161 -67.99 17.50 -53.66
N PHE A 162 -68.06 18.75 -54.13
CA PHE A 162 -67.06 19.77 -53.80
C PHE A 162 -67.03 20.09 -52.30
N ALA A 163 -68.18 20.19 -51.65
CA ALA A 163 -68.26 20.43 -50.22
C ALA A 163 -67.64 19.27 -49.41
N GLU A 164 -67.92 18.03 -49.80
CA GLU A 164 -67.31 16.82 -49.20
C GLU A 164 -65.80 16.80 -49.40
N LEU A 165 -65.32 17.14 -50.61
CA LEU A 165 -63.90 17.19 -50.94
C LEU A 165 -63.16 18.26 -50.13
N GLU A 166 -63.73 19.45 -49.97
CA GLU A 166 -63.14 20.52 -49.17
C GLU A 166 -63.11 20.16 -47.67
N ASN A 167 -64.12 19.44 -47.17
CA ASN A 167 -64.10 18.94 -45.81
C ASN A 167 -62.99 17.88 -45.61
N SER A 168 -62.89 16.90 -46.52
CA SER A 168 -61.85 15.87 -46.46
C SER A 168 -60.44 16.47 -46.52
N LYS A 169 -60.24 17.51 -47.34
CA LYS A 169 -58.99 18.26 -47.40
C LYS A 169 -58.63 18.92 -46.05
N LYS A 170 -59.61 19.53 -45.37
CA LYS A 170 -59.39 20.12 -44.03
C LYS A 170 -59.02 19.07 -43.00
N GLU A 171 -59.68 17.91 -43.02
CA GLU A 171 -59.36 16.78 -42.13
C GLU A 171 -57.94 16.26 -42.38
N ILE A 172 -57.54 16.07 -43.64
CA ILE A 172 -56.17 15.65 -44.00
C ILE A 172 -55.13 16.69 -43.53
N GLN A 173 -55.40 17.98 -43.71
CA GLN A 173 -54.49 19.04 -43.25
C GLN A 173 -54.34 19.06 -41.72
N SER A 174 -55.44 18.85 -41.00
CA SER A 174 -55.42 18.71 -39.54
C SER A 174 -54.58 17.49 -39.12
N LEU A 175 -54.81 16.34 -39.75
CA LEU A 175 -54.06 15.10 -39.48
C LEU A 175 -52.56 15.27 -39.74
N ILE A 176 -52.17 15.90 -40.87
CA ILE A 176 -50.76 16.18 -41.19
C ILE A 176 -50.12 17.05 -40.11
N SER A 177 -50.84 18.06 -39.62
CA SER A 177 -50.34 18.98 -38.59
C SER A 177 -50.12 18.24 -37.27
N GLN A 178 -51.10 17.44 -36.84
CA GLN A 178 -50.99 16.59 -35.65
C GLN A 178 -49.83 15.60 -35.77
N LYS A 179 -49.70 14.91 -36.92
CA LYS A 179 -48.62 13.92 -37.12
C LYS A 179 -47.24 14.55 -37.14
N ARG A 180 -47.09 15.79 -37.63
CA ARG A 180 -45.83 16.52 -37.54
C ARG A 180 -45.45 16.85 -36.10
N GLU A 181 -46.43 17.25 -35.29
CA GLU A 181 -46.20 17.54 -33.87
C GLU A 181 -45.84 16.26 -33.08
N GLU A 182 -46.57 15.17 -33.30
CA GLU A 182 -46.25 13.86 -32.71
C GLU A 182 -44.82 13.41 -33.10
N LEU A 183 -44.44 13.53 -34.37
CA LEU A 183 -43.09 13.17 -34.84
C LEU A 183 -42.00 14.06 -34.22
N ALA A 184 -42.26 15.36 -34.04
CA ALA A 184 -41.35 16.26 -33.35
C ALA A 184 -41.16 15.86 -31.88
N GLN A 185 -42.25 15.50 -31.18
CA GLN A 185 -42.19 15.00 -29.81
C GLN A 185 -41.43 13.67 -29.72
N ILE A 186 -41.68 12.72 -30.62
CA ILE A 186 -40.96 11.44 -30.69
C ILE A 186 -39.46 11.68 -30.91
N THR A 187 -39.10 12.60 -31.80
CA THR A 187 -37.70 12.96 -32.09
C THR A 187 -37.01 13.56 -30.86
N THR A 188 -37.70 14.46 -30.14
CA THR A 188 -37.20 15.03 -28.88
C THR A 188 -37.01 13.94 -27.83
N ASN A 189 -38.01 13.07 -27.65
CA ASN A 189 -37.95 11.96 -26.68
C ASN A 189 -36.83 10.98 -27.00
N LEU A 190 -36.60 10.66 -28.28
CA LEU A 190 -35.49 9.81 -28.72
C LEU A 190 -34.14 10.46 -28.40
N THR A 191 -34.01 11.76 -28.66
CA THR A 191 -32.80 12.52 -28.35
C THR A 191 -32.52 12.51 -26.85
N THR A 192 -33.53 12.80 -26.02
CA THR A 192 -33.41 12.73 -24.56
C THR A 192 -33.06 11.32 -24.07
N SER A 193 -33.69 10.28 -24.63
CA SER A 193 -33.35 8.88 -24.30
C SER A 193 -31.89 8.55 -24.61
N ASN A 194 -31.38 8.97 -25.76
CA ASN A 194 -29.98 8.75 -26.13
C ASN A 194 -29.02 9.49 -25.19
N THR A 195 -29.34 10.74 -24.82
CA THR A 195 -28.55 11.49 -23.83
C THR A 195 -28.55 10.78 -22.47
N ASN A 196 -29.71 10.33 -22.00
CA ASN A 196 -29.82 9.60 -20.74
C ASN A 196 -29.05 8.27 -20.77
N ALA A 197 -29.10 7.53 -21.88
CA ALA A 197 -28.35 6.29 -22.06
C ALA A 197 -26.83 6.52 -21.94
N THR A 198 -26.32 7.59 -22.56
CA THR A 198 -24.90 7.99 -22.44
C THR A 198 -24.53 8.34 -21.00
N GLN A 199 -25.36 9.12 -20.31
CA GLN A 199 -25.14 9.47 -18.90
C GLN A 199 -25.14 8.25 -17.98
N ILE A 200 -26.04 7.28 -18.22
CA ILE A 200 -26.07 6.01 -17.49
C ILE A 200 -24.78 5.23 -17.71
N ALA A 201 -24.29 5.14 -18.95
CA ALA A 201 -23.03 4.46 -19.26
C ALA A 201 -21.83 5.14 -18.57
N GLU A 202 -21.78 6.47 -18.55
CA GLU A 202 -20.75 7.21 -17.81
C GLU A 202 -20.80 6.96 -16.30
N LEU A 203 -22.00 6.97 -15.71
CA LEU A 203 -22.19 6.67 -14.29
C LEU A 203 -21.78 5.23 -13.95
N LEU A 204 -22.11 4.26 -14.81
CA LEU A 204 -21.70 2.86 -14.65
C LEU A 204 -20.18 2.72 -14.67
N ASN A 205 -19.51 3.39 -15.61
CA ASN A 205 -18.05 3.40 -15.68
C ASN A 205 -17.42 4.01 -14.43
N LYS A 206 -17.92 5.16 -13.97
CA LYS A 206 -17.47 5.80 -12.72
C LYS A 206 -17.70 4.90 -11.51
N GLY A 207 -18.87 4.26 -11.42
CA GLY A 207 -19.19 3.31 -10.34
C GLY A 207 -18.26 2.10 -10.34
N THR A 208 -17.93 1.58 -11.52
CA THR A 208 -16.99 0.45 -11.68
C THR A 208 -15.56 0.86 -11.27
N GLU A 209 -15.10 2.04 -11.70
CA GLU A 209 -13.79 2.58 -11.31
C GLU A 209 -13.70 2.79 -9.80
N GLN A 210 -14.74 3.37 -9.19
CA GLN A 210 -14.83 3.56 -7.74
C GLN A 210 -14.85 2.22 -6.99
N GLY A 211 -15.59 1.22 -7.49
CA GLY A 211 -15.61 -0.12 -6.91
C GLY A 211 -14.24 -0.78 -6.94
N SER A 212 -13.49 -0.65 -8.05
CA SER A 212 -12.11 -1.13 -8.16
C SER A 212 -11.19 -0.45 -7.13
N ARG A 213 -11.25 0.88 -7.02
CA ARG A 213 -10.48 1.64 -6.02
C ARG A 213 -10.82 1.24 -4.59
N LEU A 214 -12.09 0.99 -4.30
CA LEU A 214 -12.54 0.54 -2.99
C LEU A 214 -11.96 -0.83 -2.63
N ASN A 215 -11.96 -1.77 -3.59
CA ASN A 215 -11.36 -3.08 -3.39
C ASN A 215 -9.86 -2.98 -3.12
N THR A 216 -9.12 -2.16 -3.86
CA THR A 216 -7.69 -1.92 -3.60
C THR A 216 -7.45 -1.32 -2.21
N LEU A 217 -8.27 -0.33 -1.79
CA LEU A 217 -8.17 0.24 -0.44
C LEU A 217 -8.48 -0.78 0.65
N LEU A 218 -9.45 -1.67 0.42
CA LEU A 218 -9.81 -2.73 1.35
C LEU A 218 -8.69 -3.77 1.49
N GLU A 219 -8.08 -4.19 0.38
CA GLU A 219 -6.89 -5.05 0.38
C GLU A 219 -5.73 -4.40 1.13
N GLN A 220 -5.47 -3.10 0.90
CA GLN A 220 -4.42 -2.37 1.60
C GLN A 220 -4.70 -2.26 3.12
N GLN A 221 -5.96 -2.05 3.52
CA GLN A 221 -6.34 -2.02 4.92
C GLN A 221 -6.13 -3.37 5.60
N GLU A 222 -6.50 -4.48 4.94
CA GLU A 222 -6.31 -5.82 5.51
C GLU A 222 -4.82 -6.16 5.65
N GLN A 223 -3.99 -5.77 4.67
CA GLN A 223 -2.54 -5.90 4.78
C GLN A 223 -1.96 -5.08 5.94
N ASN A 224 -2.39 -3.83 6.09
CA ASN A 224 -1.94 -2.96 7.18
C ASN A 224 -2.35 -3.51 8.54
N LYS A 225 -3.57 -4.02 8.66
CA LYS A 225 -4.06 -4.68 9.88
C LYS A 225 -3.22 -5.90 10.22
N SER A 226 -2.97 -6.79 9.25
CA SER A 226 -2.10 -7.96 9.47
C SER A 226 -0.68 -7.57 9.88
N ALA A 227 -0.11 -6.51 9.28
CA ALA A 227 1.19 -5.99 9.68
C ALA A 227 1.20 -5.41 11.10
N ALA A 228 0.12 -4.73 11.50
CA ALA A 228 -0.06 -4.22 12.85
C ALA A 228 -0.18 -5.35 13.88
N ASP A 229 -0.98 -6.38 13.57
CA ASP A 229 -1.16 -7.57 14.42
C ASP A 229 0.18 -8.30 14.63
N LYS A 230 0.99 -8.47 13.58
CA LYS A 230 2.34 -9.04 13.69
C LYS A 230 3.26 -8.23 14.61
N LYS A 231 3.29 -6.91 14.44
CA LYS A 231 4.09 -6.02 15.31
C LYS A 231 3.62 -6.08 16.77
N LEU A 232 2.32 -6.18 16.99
CA LEU A 232 1.76 -6.30 18.34
C LEU A 232 2.20 -7.62 18.99
N GLN A 233 2.18 -8.72 18.23
CA GLN A 233 2.70 -10.01 18.68
C GLN A 233 4.20 -9.96 18.99
N GLU A 234 5.02 -9.39 18.10
CA GLU A 234 6.47 -9.22 18.32
C GLU A 234 6.77 -8.38 19.57
N LEU A 235 6.02 -7.30 19.81
CA LEU A 235 6.15 -6.48 21.02
C LEU A 235 5.76 -7.24 22.27
N GLN A 236 4.71 -8.06 22.21
CA GLN A 236 4.27 -8.88 23.33
C GLN A 236 5.31 -9.96 23.67
N ASP A 237 5.90 -10.60 22.66
CA ASP A 237 6.98 -11.58 22.85
C ASP A 237 8.24 -10.92 23.43
N LEU A 238 8.62 -9.74 22.93
CA LEU A 238 9.75 -8.97 23.46
C LEU A 238 9.51 -8.52 24.91
N TYR A 239 8.30 -8.09 25.22
CA TYR A 239 7.90 -7.71 26.58
C TYR A 239 8.04 -8.89 27.54
N ASN A 240 7.47 -10.05 27.19
CA ASN A 240 7.57 -11.25 28.00
C ASN A 240 9.02 -11.69 28.19
N SER A 241 9.80 -11.77 27.11
CA SER A 241 11.24 -12.12 27.16
C SER A 241 12.05 -11.17 28.05
N THR A 242 11.77 -9.86 27.97
CA THR A 242 12.44 -8.86 28.79
C THR A 242 12.06 -8.99 30.26
N ASN A 243 10.77 -9.21 30.54
CA ASN A 243 10.27 -9.41 31.89
C ASN A 243 10.83 -10.69 32.55
N ASP A 244 10.94 -11.78 31.79
CA ASP A 244 11.56 -13.03 32.24
C ASP A 244 13.04 -12.82 32.60
N LYS A 245 13.81 -12.17 31.71
CA LYS A 245 15.22 -11.82 31.97
C LYS A 245 15.38 -10.90 33.18
N LEU A 246 14.49 -9.91 33.33
CA LEU A 246 14.51 -9.01 34.47
C LEU A 246 14.24 -9.78 35.77
N THR A 247 13.27 -10.68 35.76
CA THR A 247 12.93 -11.55 36.90
C THR A 247 14.11 -12.44 37.28
N GLU A 248 14.79 -13.03 36.29
CA GLU A 248 15.99 -13.85 36.49
C GLU A 248 17.16 -13.04 37.06
N ASN A 249 17.39 -11.84 36.54
CA ASN A 249 18.42 -10.92 37.04
C ASN A 249 18.14 -10.51 38.50
N VAL A 250 16.88 -10.16 38.81
CA VAL A 250 16.47 -9.82 40.19
C VAL A 250 16.73 -11.01 41.11
N LYS A 251 16.38 -12.23 40.71
CA LYS A 251 16.65 -13.45 41.49
C LYS A 251 18.16 -13.65 41.72
N THR A 252 18.97 -13.43 40.70
CA THR A 252 20.44 -13.56 40.78
C THR A 252 21.03 -12.54 41.75
N VAL A 253 20.62 -11.27 41.64
CA VAL A 253 21.06 -10.20 42.55
C VAL A 253 20.65 -10.50 44.00
N LEU A 254 19.42 -10.95 44.23
CA LEU A 254 18.96 -11.35 45.57
C LEU A 254 19.80 -12.50 46.13
N SER A 255 20.14 -13.49 45.30
CA SER A 255 21.03 -14.59 45.72
C SER A 255 22.43 -14.11 46.07
N GLN A 256 22.99 -13.18 45.29
CA GLN A 256 24.29 -12.56 45.59
C GLN A 256 24.25 -11.75 46.88
N ILE A 257 23.18 -10.99 47.13
CA ILE A 257 23.00 -10.25 48.39
C ILE A 257 23.01 -11.19 49.60
N GLU A 258 22.31 -12.32 49.53
CA GLU A 258 22.31 -13.33 50.60
C GLU A 258 23.69 -13.98 50.79
N GLU A 259 24.43 -14.22 49.71
CA GLU A 259 25.80 -14.73 49.79
C GLU A 259 26.76 -13.70 50.41
N PHE A 260 26.69 -12.43 49.98
CA PHE A 260 27.45 -11.34 50.58
C PHE A 260 27.14 -11.20 52.06
N LYS A 261 25.87 -11.30 52.46
CA LYS A 261 25.48 -11.25 53.88
C LYS A 261 26.12 -12.38 54.69
N LYS A 262 26.15 -13.61 54.15
CA LYS A 262 26.85 -14.74 54.78
C LYS A 262 28.36 -14.47 54.91
N GLN A 263 28.99 -13.93 53.86
CA GLN A 263 30.41 -13.58 53.90
C GLN A 263 30.70 -12.49 54.93
N VAL A 264 29.85 -11.47 55.05
CA VAL A 264 29.98 -10.43 56.09
C VAL A 264 29.91 -11.06 57.48
N THR A 265 28.92 -11.90 57.76
CA THR A 265 28.81 -12.60 59.05
C THR A 265 30.01 -13.53 59.33
N ALA A 266 30.51 -14.24 58.31
CA ALA A 266 31.71 -15.06 58.46
C ALA A 266 32.96 -14.21 58.76
N ASN A 267 33.11 -13.07 58.08
CA ASN A 267 34.20 -12.13 58.30
C ASN A 267 34.14 -11.47 59.69
N GLU A 268 32.95 -11.15 60.19
CA GLU A 268 32.75 -10.71 61.59
C GLU A 268 33.23 -11.80 62.58
N GLY A 269 32.92 -13.07 62.30
CA GLY A 269 33.45 -14.21 63.06
C GLY A 269 34.97 -14.32 63.00
N HIS A 270 35.59 -14.16 61.83
CA HIS A 270 37.05 -14.14 61.68
C HIS A 270 37.69 -12.96 62.40
N LEU A 271 37.08 -11.77 62.33
CA LEU A 271 37.58 -10.57 62.98
C LEU A 271 37.54 -10.72 64.50
N SER A 272 36.43 -11.18 65.06
CA SER A 272 36.33 -11.44 66.51
C SER A 272 37.32 -12.51 67.00
N PHE A 273 37.61 -13.53 66.19
CA PHE A 273 38.66 -14.51 66.48
C PHE A 273 40.07 -13.88 66.49
N VAL A 274 40.38 -13.00 65.53
CA VAL A 274 41.66 -12.28 65.46
C VAL A 274 41.79 -11.30 66.63
N GLU A 275 40.74 -10.54 66.94
CA GLU A 275 40.70 -9.64 68.09
C GLU A 275 40.88 -10.40 69.41
N GLY A 276 40.24 -11.56 69.56
CA GLY A 276 40.42 -12.44 70.72
C GLY A 276 41.87 -12.93 70.89
N LYS A 277 42.64 -13.04 69.80
CA LYS A 277 44.07 -13.39 69.84
C LYS A 277 45.00 -12.20 70.02
N ARG A 278 44.52 -10.97 69.84
CA ARG A 278 45.35 -9.76 69.95
C ARG A 278 45.96 -9.65 71.34
N SER A 279 45.19 -9.88 72.40
CA SER A 279 45.69 -9.86 73.78
C SER A 279 46.76 -10.93 74.01
N PHE A 280 46.58 -12.13 73.47
CA PHE A 280 47.59 -13.20 73.51
C PHE A 280 48.88 -12.81 72.79
N PHE A 281 48.79 -12.17 71.62
CA PHE A 281 49.97 -11.68 70.91
C PHE A 281 50.65 -10.50 71.62
N GLU A 282 49.90 -9.56 72.18
CA GLU A 282 50.45 -8.47 72.98
C GLU A 282 51.16 -9.00 74.24
N GLU A 283 50.57 -10.00 74.92
CA GLU A 283 51.22 -10.70 76.04
C GLU A 283 52.49 -11.44 75.59
N ARG A 284 52.45 -12.14 74.46
CA ARG A 284 53.61 -12.88 73.94
C ARG A 284 54.72 -11.95 73.43
N ILE A 285 54.38 -10.82 72.81
CA ILE A 285 55.34 -9.78 72.43
C ILE A 285 56.00 -9.23 73.68
N LYS A 286 55.23 -8.89 74.72
CA LYS A 286 55.79 -8.41 75.99
C LYS A 286 56.69 -9.45 76.66
N TYR A 287 56.29 -10.73 76.63
CA TYR A 287 57.10 -11.86 77.11
C TYR A 287 58.39 -12.04 76.29
N LEU A 288 58.31 -11.92 74.95
CA LEU A 288 59.48 -11.96 74.07
C LEU A 288 60.37 -10.73 74.26
N GLU A 289 59.82 -9.55 74.51
CA GLU A 289 60.58 -8.33 74.77
C GLU A 289 61.28 -8.39 76.14
N ASP A 290 60.67 -9.04 77.13
CA ASP A 290 61.27 -9.32 78.44
C ASP A 290 62.35 -10.42 78.38
N LEU A 291 62.21 -11.40 77.48
CA LEU A 291 63.21 -12.45 77.24
C LEU A 291 64.36 -12.00 76.32
N ILE A 292 64.07 -11.26 75.25
CA ILE A 292 65.04 -10.78 74.25
C ILE A 292 65.73 -9.50 74.73
N GLY A 293 65.03 -8.67 75.52
CA GLY A 293 65.60 -7.50 76.20
C GLY A 293 66.65 -7.86 77.26
N ARG A 294 66.86 -9.15 77.56
CA ARG A 294 67.83 -9.61 78.54
C ARG A 294 69.01 -10.41 77.99
N GLU A 295 68.98 -11.03 76.81
CA GLU A 295 70.11 -11.92 76.43
C GLU A 295 70.26 -12.24 74.91
N VAL A 296 71.51 -12.11 74.43
CA VAL A 296 72.17 -12.78 73.28
C VAL A 296 72.29 -12.07 71.91
N GLY A 297 71.29 -11.42 71.32
CA GLY A 297 71.38 -10.95 69.91
C GLY A 297 72.21 -9.68 69.68
N VAL A 298 71.89 -8.60 70.40
CA VAL A 298 72.51 -7.27 70.22
C VAL A 298 73.89 -7.18 70.91
N SER A 299 74.08 -7.90 72.01
CA SER A 299 75.34 -7.91 72.76
C SER A 299 76.48 -8.58 71.98
N LEU A 300 76.22 -9.69 71.27
CA LEU A 300 77.26 -10.40 70.51
C LEU A 300 77.75 -9.59 69.30
N PHE A 301 76.84 -8.93 68.59
CA PHE A 301 77.17 -8.06 67.46
C PHE A 301 78.04 -6.87 67.91
N GLU A 302 77.64 -6.17 68.98
CA GLU A 302 78.43 -5.05 69.51
C GLU A 302 79.78 -5.53 70.05
N THR A 303 79.87 -6.71 70.68
CA THR A 303 81.16 -7.25 71.15
C THR A 303 82.13 -7.57 69.99
N PHE A 304 81.65 -8.19 68.90
CA PHE A 304 82.50 -8.47 67.73
C PHE A 304 82.86 -7.21 66.94
N LYS A 305 81.93 -6.25 66.85
CA LYS A 305 82.19 -4.94 66.24
C LYS A 305 83.21 -4.13 67.04
N GLN A 306 83.11 -4.12 68.37
CA GLN A 306 84.09 -3.50 69.25
C GLN A 306 85.47 -4.14 69.10
N ARG A 307 85.57 -5.48 69.10
CA ARG A 307 86.85 -6.18 68.85
C ARG A 307 87.44 -5.90 67.47
N LYS A 308 86.61 -5.79 66.43
CA LYS A 308 87.07 -5.39 65.09
C LYS A 308 87.65 -3.98 65.07
N ILE A 309 87.05 -3.05 65.82
CA ILE A 309 87.53 -1.67 65.95
C ILE A 309 88.85 -1.65 66.73
N GLU A 310 88.94 -2.37 67.86
CA GLU A 310 90.17 -2.49 68.66
C GLU A 310 91.34 -3.07 67.83
N LEU A 311 91.09 -4.03 66.95
CA LEU A 311 92.10 -4.60 66.05
C LEU A 311 92.44 -3.71 64.85
N SER A 312 91.65 -2.66 64.58
CA SER A 312 91.91 -1.75 63.47
C SER A 312 93.15 -0.87 63.69
N ASP A 313 93.42 -0.50 64.94
CA ASP A 313 94.57 0.33 65.33
C ASP A 313 95.90 -0.41 65.15
N PRO A 314 96.09 -1.65 65.68
CA PRO A 314 97.27 -2.47 65.38
C PRO A 314 97.46 -2.73 63.89
N VAL A 315 96.40 -3.05 63.13
CA VAL A 315 96.50 -3.28 61.68
C VAL A 315 96.95 -2.03 60.95
N ARG A 316 96.44 -0.85 61.32
CA ARG A 316 96.85 0.42 60.72
C ARG A 316 98.31 0.75 61.04
N PHE A 317 98.74 0.51 62.28
CA PHE A 317 100.14 0.64 62.67
C PHE A 317 101.05 -0.25 61.80
N TRP A 318 100.74 -1.55 61.71
CA TRP A 318 101.55 -2.50 60.93
C TRP A 318 101.50 -2.24 59.42
N ARG A 319 100.38 -1.73 58.89
CA ARG A 319 100.25 -1.32 57.48
C ARG A 319 101.28 -0.25 57.09
N VAL A 320 101.53 0.69 57.99
CA VAL A 320 102.53 1.76 57.80
C VAL A 320 103.94 1.25 58.14
N ALA A 321 104.07 0.42 59.19
CA ALA A 321 105.36 -0.11 59.62
C ALA A 321 106.02 -1.00 58.56
N VAL A 322 105.28 -1.85 57.84
CA VAL A 322 105.87 -2.75 56.81
C VAL A 322 106.63 -1.99 55.71
N PRO A 323 106.06 -0.99 55.00
CA PRO A 323 106.82 -0.24 53.99
C PRO A 323 107.98 0.56 54.59
N VAL A 324 107.82 1.13 55.78
CA VAL A 324 108.92 1.82 56.48
C VAL A 324 110.06 0.85 56.80
N MET A 325 109.75 -0.33 57.34
CA MET A 325 110.73 -1.37 57.66
C MET A 325 111.26 -2.10 56.42
N SER A 326 110.69 -1.88 55.24
CA SER A 326 111.23 -2.37 53.97
C SER A 326 112.21 -1.37 53.35
N ILE A 327 111.95 -0.06 53.51
CA ILE A 327 112.82 1.01 53.00
C ILE A 327 114.02 1.24 53.95
N ALA A 328 113.79 1.20 55.26
CA ALA A 328 114.82 1.52 56.25
C ALA A 328 116.06 0.61 56.17
N PRO A 329 115.96 -0.73 56.03
CA PRO A 329 117.14 -1.59 55.87
C PRO A 329 117.87 -1.33 54.55
N VAL A 330 117.15 -1.06 53.47
CA VAL A 330 117.76 -0.75 52.16
C VAL A 330 118.53 0.57 52.23
N ALA A 331 117.95 1.60 52.83
CA ALA A 331 118.61 2.87 53.08
C ALA A 331 119.81 2.72 54.03
N TRP A 332 119.69 1.87 55.06
CA TRP A 332 120.76 1.56 56.00
C TRP A 332 121.94 0.84 55.35
N VAL A 333 121.66 -0.17 54.52
CA VAL A 333 122.66 -0.85 53.68
C VAL A 333 123.35 0.18 52.80
N PHE A 334 122.59 1.00 52.08
CA PHE A 334 123.16 2.04 51.22
C PHE A 334 124.07 3.01 51.98
N PHE A 335 123.67 3.45 53.18
CA PHE A 335 124.47 4.34 54.03
C PHE A 335 125.77 3.69 54.51
N LEU A 336 125.72 2.43 54.95
CA LEU A 336 126.89 1.68 55.40
C LEU A 336 127.93 1.52 54.29
N PHE A 337 127.49 1.17 53.07
CA PHE A 337 128.41 0.96 51.95
C PHE A 337 128.91 2.26 51.32
N LYS A 338 128.10 3.34 51.29
CA LYS A 338 128.52 4.62 50.70
C LYS A 338 129.58 5.34 51.53
N ASN A 339 129.44 5.38 52.86
CA ASN A 339 130.38 6.12 53.71
C ASN A 339 131.73 5.40 53.90
N GLN A 340 131.81 4.10 53.66
CA GLN A 340 133.05 3.32 53.82
C GLN A 340 133.82 3.09 52.53
N ALA A 341 133.21 3.26 51.35
CA ALA A 341 133.91 3.16 50.07
C ALA A 341 135.00 4.23 49.85
N ALA A 342 134.99 5.32 50.63
CA ALA A 342 135.99 6.38 50.53
C ALA A 342 137.26 6.15 51.36
N ILE A 343 137.33 5.11 52.22
CA ILE A 343 138.38 5.02 53.27
C ILE A 343 139.16 3.69 53.27
N ILE A 344 138.82 2.68 52.44
CA ILE A 344 139.30 1.31 52.72
C ILE A 344 140.20 0.74 51.62
N ASP A 345 141.43 0.42 52.05
CA ASP A 345 142.49 -0.29 51.35
C ASP A 345 142.07 -1.71 50.94
N ILE A 346 142.48 -2.14 49.74
CA ILE A 346 141.95 -3.31 49.01
C ILE A 346 142.14 -4.64 49.77
N ASN A 347 143.01 -4.68 50.79
CA ASN A 347 143.37 -5.88 51.52
C ASN A 347 142.42 -6.25 52.70
N VAL A 348 141.45 -5.41 53.07
CA VAL A 348 140.52 -5.66 54.22
C VAL A 348 139.04 -5.79 53.77
N TRP A 349 138.81 -5.82 52.46
CA TRP A 349 137.46 -5.76 51.87
C TRP A 349 136.50 -6.86 52.39
N TRP A 350 136.98 -8.09 52.53
CA TRP A 350 136.15 -9.23 52.96
C TRP A 350 135.67 -9.11 54.41
N GLN A 351 136.51 -8.60 55.32
CA GLN A 351 136.15 -8.44 56.74
C GLN A 351 135.08 -7.36 56.92
N VAL A 352 135.20 -6.26 56.18
CA VAL A 352 134.23 -5.16 56.18
C VAL A 352 132.90 -5.61 55.60
N PHE A 353 132.93 -6.37 54.51
CA PHE A 353 131.73 -6.97 53.90
C PHE A 353 131.01 -7.92 54.87
N ALA A 354 131.74 -8.80 55.55
CA ALA A 354 131.18 -9.75 56.51
C ALA A 354 130.54 -9.06 57.73
N ILE A 355 131.22 -8.07 58.32
CA ILE A 355 130.70 -7.31 59.48
C ILE A 355 129.46 -6.51 59.09
N ASN A 356 129.45 -5.88 57.91
CA ASN A 356 128.29 -5.12 57.45
C ASN A 356 127.10 -6.04 57.09
N THR A 357 127.35 -7.24 56.57
CA THR A 357 126.30 -8.25 56.34
C THR A 357 125.72 -8.79 57.66
N LEU A 358 126.57 -9.01 58.68
CA LEU A 358 126.10 -9.44 60.00
C LEU A 358 125.23 -8.36 60.68
N LYS A 359 125.57 -7.08 60.48
CA LYS A 359 124.80 -5.93 60.99
C LYS A 359 123.43 -5.77 60.32
N THR A 360 123.19 -6.34 59.14
CA THR A 360 121.90 -6.21 58.43
C THR A 360 120.92 -7.35 58.75
N ILE A 361 121.39 -8.46 59.33
CA ILE A 361 120.54 -9.59 59.74
C ILE A 361 119.42 -9.18 60.71
N PRO A 362 119.67 -8.40 61.79
CA PRO A 362 118.59 -7.95 62.67
C PRO A 362 117.52 -7.12 61.94
N ALA A 363 117.92 -6.31 60.96
CA ALA A 363 117.01 -5.48 60.18
C ALA A 363 116.11 -6.32 59.26
N ILE A 364 116.67 -7.36 58.63
CA ILE A 364 115.92 -8.33 57.82
C ILE A 364 114.95 -9.14 58.69
N PHE A 365 115.38 -9.55 59.89
CA PHE A 365 114.51 -10.25 60.83
C PHE A 365 113.33 -9.37 61.26
N LEU A 366 113.56 -8.10 61.59
CA LEU A 366 112.51 -7.15 61.95
C LEU A 366 111.53 -6.91 60.79
N LEU A 367 112.01 -6.88 59.55
CA LEU A 367 111.16 -6.80 58.36
C LEU A 367 110.25 -8.03 58.26
N LEU A 368 110.82 -9.24 58.31
CA LEU A 368 110.03 -10.49 58.24
C LEU A 368 109.04 -10.61 59.40
N PHE A 369 109.45 -10.20 60.61
CA PHE A 369 108.57 -10.14 61.78
C PHE A 369 107.41 -9.16 61.56
N SER A 370 107.69 -7.96 61.05
CA SER A 370 106.68 -6.93 60.78
C SER A 370 105.66 -7.39 59.72
N ILE A 371 106.12 -8.08 58.67
CA ILE A 371 105.23 -8.68 57.66
C ILE A 371 104.33 -9.76 58.29
N ASN A 372 104.91 -10.62 59.13
CA ASN A 372 104.14 -11.70 59.74
C ASN A 372 103.09 -11.17 60.73
N GLN A 373 103.44 -10.15 61.52
CA GLN A 373 102.49 -9.50 62.43
C GLN A 373 101.39 -8.76 61.69
N TYR A 374 101.71 -8.03 60.62
CA TYR A 374 100.68 -7.41 59.77
C TYR A 374 99.68 -8.44 59.24
N ARG A 375 100.18 -9.58 58.74
CA ARG A 375 99.34 -10.66 58.22
C ARG A 375 98.46 -11.29 59.30
N LYS A 376 99.01 -11.52 60.50
CA LYS A 376 98.27 -12.09 61.63
C LYS A 376 97.13 -11.17 62.07
N GLU A 377 97.43 -9.90 62.31
CA GLU A 377 96.44 -8.91 62.75
C GLU A 377 95.36 -8.67 61.68
N ARG A 378 95.76 -8.63 60.40
CA ARG A 378 94.79 -8.46 59.30
C ARG A 378 93.83 -9.65 59.19
N ASN A 379 94.32 -10.87 59.36
CA ASN A 379 93.48 -12.06 59.35
C ASN A 379 92.45 -12.04 60.49
N PHE A 380 92.84 -11.64 61.70
CA PHE A 380 91.87 -11.50 62.80
C PHE A 380 90.82 -10.43 62.53
N GLN A 381 91.23 -9.29 61.97
CA GLN A 381 90.27 -8.24 61.58
C GLN A 381 89.24 -8.75 60.57
N GLU A 382 89.66 -9.53 59.58
CA GLU A 382 88.77 -10.14 58.59
C GLU A 382 87.85 -11.20 59.22
N GLU A 383 88.36 -12.00 60.15
CA GLU A 383 87.57 -13.00 60.88
C GLU A 383 86.46 -12.34 61.72
N TYR A 384 86.78 -11.32 62.51
CA TYR A 384 85.76 -10.62 63.31
C TYR A 384 84.79 -9.82 62.43
N ALA A 385 85.24 -9.30 61.28
CA ALA A 385 84.35 -8.68 60.31
C ALA A 385 83.36 -9.68 59.70
N PHE A 386 83.82 -10.89 59.36
CA PHE A 386 82.96 -11.97 58.89
C PHE A 386 81.96 -12.40 59.98
N LYS A 387 82.44 -12.63 61.21
CA LYS A 387 81.56 -13.00 62.34
C LYS A 387 80.49 -11.95 62.62
N SER A 388 80.85 -10.66 62.57
CA SER A 388 79.90 -9.55 62.71
C SER A 388 78.87 -9.48 61.58
N ALA A 389 79.29 -9.69 60.33
CA ALA A 389 78.39 -9.69 59.18
C ALA A 389 77.43 -10.89 59.22
N VAL A 390 77.92 -12.09 59.55
CA VAL A 390 77.10 -13.29 59.69
C VAL A 390 76.06 -13.11 60.81
N ALA A 391 76.46 -12.61 61.98
CA ALA A 391 75.54 -12.33 63.08
C ALA A 391 74.39 -11.38 62.66
N LEU A 392 74.70 -10.33 61.92
CA LEU A 392 73.69 -9.40 61.39
C LEU A 392 72.72 -10.08 60.41
N THR A 393 73.22 -10.96 59.54
CA THR A 393 72.36 -11.69 58.60
C THR A 393 71.48 -12.74 59.28
N ILE A 394 71.98 -13.42 60.32
CA ILE A 394 71.19 -14.41 61.08
C ILE A 394 69.95 -13.73 61.69
N ASP A 395 70.12 -12.54 62.27
CA ASP A 395 69.01 -11.77 62.84
C ASP A 395 67.95 -11.39 61.77
N ALA A 396 68.42 -10.92 60.61
CA ALA A 396 67.54 -10.57 59.49
C ALA A 396 66.81 -11.78 58.87
N TYR A 397 67.40 -12.97 58.88
CA TYR A 397 66.76 -14.20 58.40
C TYR A 397 65.83 -14.82 59.44
N ALA A 398 66.22 -14.84 60.72
CA ALA A 398 65.40 -15.35 61.81
C ALA A 398 64.09 -14.55 61.98
N SER A 399 64.11 -13.25 61.71
CA SER A 399 62.92 -12.38 61.75
C SER A 399 61.91 -12.62 60.62
N ARG A 400 62.25 -13.38 59.58
CA ARG A 400 61.35 -13.71 58.45
C ARG A 400 60.68 -15.08 58.54
N ILE A 401 61.08 -15.94 59.48
CA ILE A 401 60.55 -17.31 59.62
C ILE A 401 59.39 -17.29 60.63
N LYS A 402 58.21 -17.80 60.23
CA LYS A 402 56.98 -17.84 61.04
C LYS A 402 56.88 -19.04 61.99
N ASP A 403 57.73 -20.05 61.84
CA ASP A 403 57.69 -21.30 62.60
C ASP A 403 58.81 -21.34 63.66
N ASP A 404 58.43 -21.34 64.94
CA ASP A 404 59.35 -21.18 66.09
C ASP A 404 60.37 -22.33 66.17
N THR A 405 59.98 -23.57 65.86
CA THR A 405 60.90 -24.73 65.96
C THR A 405 62.01 -24.67 64.90
N ASN A 406 61.67 -24.20 63.70
CA ASN A 406 62.64 -24.03 62.63
C ASN A 406 63.53 -22.79 62.83
N LYS A 407 63.00 -21.74 63.46
CA LYS A 407 63.74 -20.54 63.84
C LYS A 407 64.82 -20.84 64.90
N ASP A 408 64.48 -21.57 65.95
CA ASP A 408 65.43 -21.93 67.01
C ASP A 408 66.54 -22.86 66.51
N ARG A 409 66.21 -23.80 65.61
CA ARG A 409 67.20 -24.64 64.95
C ARG A 409 68.16 -23.83 64.09
N LEU A 410 67.65 -22.90 63.28
CA LEU A 410 68.47 -22.03 62.44
C LEU A 410 69.39 -21.13 63.28
N ILE A 411 68.87 -20.52 64.35
CA ILE A 411 69.67 -19.70 65.25
C ILE A 411 70.75 -20.54 65.93
N MET A 412 70.42 -21.73 66.45
CA MET A 412 71.38 -22.62 67.11
C MET A 412 72.49 -23.06 66.15
N GLU A 413 72.14 -23.53 64.95
CA GLU A 413 73.11 -24.00 63.96
C GLU A 413 73.99 -22.85 63.45
N ALA A 414 73.41 -21.66 63.27
CA ALA A 414 74.16 -20.50 62.81
C ALA A 414 75.07 -19.92 63.92
N VAL A 415 74.64 -19.91 65.18
CA VAL A 415 75.49 -19.54 66.32
C VAL A 415 76.65 -20.52 66.48
N LEU A 416 76.39 -21.83 66.43
CA LEU A 416 77.45 -22.86 66.49
C LEU A 416 78.47 -22.71 65.35
N ASN A 417 78.04 -22.32 64.15
CA ASN A 417 78.93 -22.09 63.00
C ASN A 417 79.67 -20.74 63.07
N VAL A 418 79.13 -19.70 63.72
CA VAL A 418 79.87 -18.44 63.99
C VAL A 418 81.07 -18.68 64.92
N TYR A 419 80.97 -19.67 65.82
CA TYR A 419 82.08 -20.08 66.67
C TYR A 419 83.10 -21.00 65.97
N LYS A 420 82.80 -21.54 64.78
CA LYS A 420 83.76 -22.29 63.95
C LYS A 420 84.53 -21.34 63.04
N THR A 421 85.86 -21.33 63.16
CA THR A 421 86.75 -20.48 62.37
C THR A 421 86.72 -20.87 60.88
N PRO A 422 86.42 -19.97 59.93
CA PRO A 422 86.34 -20.30 58.49
C PRO A 422 87.68 -20.68 57.83
N ILE A 423 88.79 -20.69 58.59
CA ILE A 423 90.16 -20.72 58.04
C ILE A 423 90.88 -22.05 58.35
N GLU A 424 90.36 -22.91 59.23
CA GLU A 424 90.94 -24.25 59.43
C GLU A 424 90.62 -25.23 58.29
N GLU A 425 89.65 -24.93 57.40
CA GLU A 425 89.34 -25.74 56.22
C GLU A 425 90.07 -25.30 54.94
N ARG A 426 91.02 -24.35 55.02
CA ARG A 426 92.07 -24.29 54.00
C ARG A 426 93.09 -25.35 54.36
N HIS A 427 92.99 -26.52 53.74
CA HIS A 427 94.12 -27.43 53.61
C HIS A 427 95.31 -26.65 53.05
N ILE A 428 96.17 -26.21 53.97
CA ILE A 428 97.48 -25.68 53.67
C ILE A 428 98.26 -26.88 53.13
N GLU A 429 98.35 -27.02 51.81
CA GLU A 429 99.57 -27.55 51.22
C GLU A 429 100.70 -26.69 51.80
N LYS A 430 101.38 -27.27 52.80
CA LYS A 430 102.63 -26.75 53.33
C LYS A 430 103.65 -26.79 52.19
N LYS A 431 103.63 -25.79 51.31
CA LYS A 431 104.87 -25.34 50.69
C LYS A 431 105.60 -24.58 51.79
N PRO A 432 106.66 -25.15 52.40
CA PRO A 432 107.53 -24.33 53.23
C PRO A 432 107.93 -23.15 52.36
N ASN A 433 107.84 -21.94 52.90
CA ASN A 433 108.33 -20.74 52.26
C ASN A 433 109.86 -20.93 52.13
N LYS A 434 110.26 -21.65 51.07
CA LYS A 434 111.63 -22.05 50.77
C LYS A 434 112.48 -20.79 50.71
N ALA A 435 111.94 -19.69 50.17
CA ALA A 435 112.62 -18.40 50.17
C ALA A 435 113.07 -17.95 51.57
N THR A 436 112.24 -17.99 52.63
CA THR A 436 112.66 -17.48 53.96
C THR A 436 113.47 -18.49 54.76
N ASN A 437 113.15 -19.78 54.69
CA ASN A 437 113.91 -20.81 55.40
C ASN A 437 115.23 -21.17 54.70
N GLU A 438 115.27 -21.17 53.37
CA GLU A 438 116.52 -21.32 52.61
C GLU A 438 117.37 -20.05 52.73
N MET A 439 116.79 -18.84 52.77
CA MET A 439 117.55 -17.61 53.04
C MET A 439 118.10 -17.57 54.48
N MET A 440 117.36 -18.07 55.47
CA MET A 440 117.86 -18.15 56.85
C MET A 440 118.92 -19.25 57.03
N LYS A 441 118.77 -20.39 56.34
CA LYS A 441 119.79 -21.45 56.30
C LYS A 441 121.04 -21.02 55.53
N THR A 442 120.90 -20.41 54.36
CA THR A 442 122.04 -19.85 53.62
C THR A 442 122.70 -18.73 54.39
N MET A 443 121.97 -17.83 55.07
CA MET A 443 122.59 -16.84 55.97
C MET A 443 123.35 -17.48 57.13
N LEU A 444 122.79 -18.52 57.78
CA LEU A 444 123.46 -19.25 58.86
C LEU A 444 124.71 -20.02 58.38
N GLU A 445 124.64 -20.64 57.20
CA GLU A 445 125.77 -21.34 56.57
C GLU A 445 126.84 -20.34 56.13
N THR A 446 126.48 -19.25 55.46
CA THR A 446 127.42 -18.18 55.05
C THR A 446 128.09 -17.54 56.27
N THR A 447 127.35 -17.33 57.37
CA THR A 447 127.93 -16.78 58.62
C THR A 447 128.85 -17.79 59.30
N ARG A 448 128.51 -19.10 59.27
CA ARG A 448 129.35 -20.16 59.83
C ARG A 448 130.64 -20.36 59.02
N ASP A 449 130.57 -20.28 57.69
CA ASP A 449 131.72 -20.44 56.81
C ASP A 449 132.64 -19.21 56.85
N LEU A 450 132.07 -18.00 56.99
CA LEU A 450 132.82 -16.77 57.26
C LEU A 450 133.60 -16.81 58.59
N VAL A 451 133.03 -17.42 59.63
CA VAL A 451 133.70 -17.59 60.94
C VAL A 451 134.80 -18.66 60.89
N LYS A 452 134.70 -19.64 59.97
CA LYS A 452 135.74 -20.66 59.78
C LYS A 452 136.88 -20.23 58.85
N SER A 453 136.64 -19.30 57.92
CA SER A 453 137.66 -18.79 57.00
C SER A 453 138.41 -17.54 57.52
N GLY A 454 138.13 -17.11 58.75
CA GLY A 454 138.71 -15.93 59.41
C GLY A 454 139.68 -16.25 60.56
N LYS A 455 140.45 -17.34 60.44
CA LYS A 455 141.57 -17.69 61.31
C LYS A 455 142.85 -17.91 60.50
#